data_AF-A0A963SER5-F1
#
_entry.id   AF-A0A963SER5-F1
#
_cell.length_a   1.000
_cell.length_b   1.000
_cell.length_c   1.000
_cell.angle_alpha   90.00
_cell.angle_beta   90.00
_cell.angle_gamma   90.00
#
_symmetry.space_group_name_H-M   'P 1'
#
loop_
_entity.id
_entity.type
_entity.pdbx_description
1 polymer ?
#
loop_
_entity_poly.entity_id
_entity_poly.type
_entity_poly.pdbx_seq_one_letter_code
_entity_poly.pdbx_strand_id
1 'polypeptide(L)' 'MTRQRRAALVGNPNAGKSALFNALTGARQKIANYPGVTVERKVGRLVLPSGEPVELVDLPGSYSFDAASPDEEVTR' A
#
# COMPACT_ATOMS: atom_id res chain seq x y z
N MET A 1 -12.21 -23.02 3.63
CA MET A 1 -12.13 -21.55 3.74
C MET A 1 -10.69 -21.13 3.45
N THR A 2 -10.40 -20.59 2.27
CA THR A 2 -9.05 -20.12 1.92
C THR A 2 -8.75 -18.85 2.72
N ARG A 3 -7.81 -18.93 3.66
CA ARG A 3 -7.40 -17.80 4.51
C ARG A 3 -6.67 -16.79 3.62
N GLN A 4 -7.35 -15.72 3.20
CA GLN A 4 -6.71 -14.64 2.43
C GLN A 4 -5.72 -13.91 3.34
N ARG A 5 -4.44 -13.99 3.00
CA ARG A 5 -3.38 -13.27 3.71
C ARG A 5 -3.25 -11.87 3.12
N ARG A 6 -3.12 -10.87 4.00
CA ARG A 6 -2.90 -9.47 3.63
C ARG A 6 -1.55 -9.02 4.17
N ALA A 7 -0.79 -8.31 3.35
CA ALA A 7 0.48 -7.69 3.70
C ALA A 7 0.47 -6.22 3.26
N ALA A 8 1.15 -5.37 4.02
CA ALA A 8 1.32 -3.96 3.69
C ALA A 8 2.80 -3.65 3.46
N LEU A 9 3.09 -2.86 2.43
CA LEU A 9 4.42 -2.34 2.16
C LEU A 9 4.55 -0.95 2.77
N VAL A 10 5.47 -0.82 3.73
CA VAL A 10 5.68 0.41 4.53
C VAL A 10 7.15 0.78 4.49
N GLY A 11 7.44 2.08 4.54
CA GLY A 11 8.80 2.60 4.58
C GLY A 11 8.91 4.01 4.02
N ASN A 12 10.08 4.61 4.17
CA ASN A 12 10.31 6.02 3.84
C ASN A 12 10.00 6.34 2.37
N PRO A 13 9.58 7.58 2.06
CA PRO A 13 9.49 8.04 0.67
C PRO A 13 10.81 7.84 -0.08
N ASN A 14 10.70 7.54 -1.37
CA ASN A 14 11.82 7.25 -2.27
C ASN A 14 12.68 6.03 -1.89
N ALA A 15 12.30 5.22 -0.89
CA ALA A 15 13.00 3.98 -0.53
C ALA A 15 12.78 2.80 -1.52
N GLY A 16 12.21 3.06 -2.70
CA GLY A 16 11.98 2.02 -3.72
C GLY A 16 10.76 1.12 -3.49
N LYS A 17 9.85 1.48 -2.57
CA LYS A 17 8.62 0.71 -2.28
C LYS A 17 7.79 0.41 -3.54
N SER A 18 7.51 1.42 -4.35
CA SER A 18 6.75 1.26 -5.59
C SER A 18 7.43 0.30 -6.56
N ALA A 19 8.76 0.29 -6.63
CA ALA A 19 9.51 -0.63 -7.47
C ALA A 19 9.41 -2.08 -6.96
N LEU A 20 9.55 -2.28 -5.65
CA LEU A 20 9.35 -3.60 -5.02
C LEU A 20 7.91 -4.09 -5.19
N PHE A 21 6.93 -3.22 -4.99
CA PHE A 21 5.52 -3.54 -5.19
C PHE A 21 5.24 -3.99 -6.63
N ASN A 22 5.77 -3.25 -7.62
CA ASN A 22 5.62 -3.60 -9.03
C ASN A 22 6.31 -4.93 -9.37
N ALA A 23 7.49 -5.19 -8.81
CA ALA A 23 8.20 -6.46 -9.01
C ALA A 23 7.43 -7.65 -8.43
N LEU A 24 6.75 -7.48 -7.29
CA LEU A 24 6.01 -8.53 -6.59
C LEU A 24 4.60 -8.77 -7.16
N THR A 25 3.95 -7.75 -7.69
CA THR A 25 2.53 -7.82 -8.12
C THR A 25 2.37 -7.86 -9.64
N GLY A 26 3.39 -7.43 -10.40
CA GLY A 26 3.38 -7.41 -11.86
C GLY A 26 2.16 -6.67 -12.42
N ALA A 27 1.48 -7.29 -13.39
CA ALA A 27 0.28 -6.72 -14.03
C ALA A 27 -1.00 -6.79 -13.15
N ARG A 28 -0.96 -7.44 -11.98
CA ARG A 28 -2.16 -7.69 -11.14
C ARG A 28 -2.30 -6.66 -10.03
N GLN A 29 -2.20 -5.38 -10.40
CA GLN A 29 -2.39 -4.25 -9.49
C GLN A 29 -3.69 -3.50 -9.81
N LYS A 30 -4.35 -3.01 -8.76
CA LYS A 30 -5.48 -2.11 -8.81
C LYS A 30 -5.11 -0.84 -8.06
N ILE A 31 -5.25 0.30 -8.74
CA ILE A 31 -5.08 1.62 -8.16
C ILE A 31 -6.47 2.14 -7.78
N ALA A 32 -6.64 2.55 -6.54
CA ALA A 32 -7.86 3.16 -6.03
C ALA A 32 -7.50 4.31 -5.11
N ASN A 33 -8.40 5.25 -4.88
CA ASN A 33 -8.18 6.28 -3.87
C ASN A 33 -8.73 5.80 -2.51
N TYR A 34 -8.13 6.26 -1.42
CA TYR A 34 -8.75 6.09 -0.11
C TYR A 34 -10.08 6.87 -0.05
N PRO A 35 -11.12 6.35 0.61
CA PRO A 35 -12.39 7.06 0.74
C PRO A 35 -12.18 8.44 1.37
N GLY A 36 -12.61 9.50 0.69
CA GLY A 36 -12.61 10.87 1.22
C GLY A 36 -11.28 11.62 1.14
N VAL A 37 -10.21 11.04 0.55
CA VAL A 37 -8.92 11.74 0.35
C VAL A 37 -8.34 11.44 -1.03
N THR A 38 -7.47 12.32 -1.52
CA THR A 38 -6.75 12.17 -2.81
C THR A 38 -5.54 11.24 -2.72
N VAL A 39 -5.35 10.55 -1.59
CA VAL A 39 -4.24 9.63 -1.38
C VAL A 39 -4.46 8.36 -2.20
N GLU A 40 -3.50 8.06 -3.08
CA GLU A 40 -3.50 6.83 -3.87
C GLU A 40 -3.26 5.60 -2.99
N ARG A 41 -4.05 4.56 -3.23
CA ARG A 41 -3.92 3.21 -2.65
C ARG A 41 -3.67 2.22 -3.77
N LYS A 42 -2.51 1.56 -3.77
CA LYS A 42 -2.20 0.50 -4.73
C LYS A 42 -2.36 -0.85 -4.04
N VAL A 43 -3.18 -1.71 -4.62
CA VAL A 43 -3.43 -3.06 -4.10
C VAL A 43 -3.09 -4.05 -5.20
N GLY A 44 -2.24 -5.01 -4.90
CA GLY A 44 -1.84 -6.04 -5.85
C GLY A 44 -1.98 -7.43 -5.26
N ARG A 45 -2.03 -8.43 -6.13
CA ARG A 45 -2.07 -9.83 -5.71
C ARG A 45 -0.79 -10.52 -6.10
N LEU A 46 -0.16 -11.19 -5.14
CA LEU A 46 0.98 -12.07 -5.35
C LEU A 46 0.65 -13.48 -4.88
N VAL A 47 1.35 -14.46 -5.43
CA VAL A 47 1.24 -15.87 -5.03
C VAL A 47 2.57 -16.24 -4.42
N LEU A 48 2.55 -16.74 -3.18
CA LEU A 48 3.76 -17.22 -2.52
C LEU A 48 4.26 -18.51 -3.21
N PRO A 49 5.54 -18.88 -3.04
CA PRO A 49 6.03 -20.19 -3.49
C PRO A 49 5.21 -21.37 -2.94
N SER A 50 4.53 -21.19 -1.80
CA SER A 50 3.58 -22.15 -1.23
C SER A 50 2.25 -22.30 -2.00
N GLY A 51 2.04 -21.51 -3.06
CA GLY A 51 0.78 -21.46 -3.81
C GLY A 51 -0.32 -20.61 -3.16
N GLU A 52 -0.05 -20.04 -1.98
CA GLU A 52 -1.04 -19.25 -1.25
C GLU A 52 -1.18 -17.82 -1.83
N PRO A 53 -2.41 -17.34 -2.09
CA PRO A 53 -2.62 -15.97 -2.54
C PRO A 53 -2.45 -14.98 -1.38
N VAL A 54 -1.71 -13.90 -1.63
CA VAL A 54 -1.50 -12.78 -0.73
C VAL A 54 -1.93 -11.49 -1.42
N GLU A 55 -2.71 -10.68 -0.72
CA GLU A 55 -3.02 -9.31 -1.13
C GLU A 55 -1.97 -8.37 -0.52
N LEU A 56 -1.20 -7.71 -1.38
CA LEU A 56 -0.21 -6.72 -1.01
C LEU A 56 -0.80 -5.32 -1.18
N VAL A 57 -0.64 -4.47 -0.19
CA VAL A 57 -1.08 -3.07 -0.23
C VAL A 57 0.14 -2.17 -0.14
N ASP A 58 0.35 -1.31 -1.14
CA ASP A 58 1.32 -0.22 -1.06
C ASP A 58 0.69 0.91 -0.25
N LEU A 59 1.33 1.25 0.87
CA LEU A 59 0.95 2.43 1.65
C LEU A 59 1.81 3.61 1.20
N PRO A 60 1.25 4.84 1.20
CA PRO A 60 2.05 6.03 0.96
C PRO A 60 3.26 6.03 1.91
N GLY A 61 4.42 6.41 1.39
CA GLY A 61 5.60 6.53 2.22
C GLY A 61 5.36 7.62 3.25
N SER A 62 5.36 7.27 4.52
CA SER A 62 5.41 8.25 5.60
C SER A 62 6.82 8.28 6.17
N TYR A 63 7.37 9.49 6.35
CA TYR A 63 8.64 9.69 7.06
C TYR A 63 8.50 9.46 8.59
N SER A 64 7.25 9.34 9.08
CA SER A 64 6.89 9.02 10.47
C SER A 64 5.54 8.28 10.51
N PHE A 65 5.30 7.43 11.52
CA PHE A 65 3.95 6.96 11.86
C PHE A 65 3.13 8.04 12.59
N ASP A 66 3.75 9.16 12.94
CA ASP A 66 3.05 10.39 13.25
C ASP A 66 2.50 10.97 11.95
N ALA A 67 1.19 11.09 11.89
CA ALA A 67 0.54 12.02 10.96
C ALA A 67 0.89 13.45 11.38
N ALA A 68 2.15 13.87 11.24
CA ALA A 68 2.52 15.29 11.22
C ALA A 68 2.24 15.84 9.83
N SER A 69 0.99 15.76 9.40
CA SER A 69 0.35 16.56 8.37
C SER A 69 -1.01 15.94 8.04
N PRO A 70 -2.06 16.65 8.42
CA PRO A 70 -3.18 16.86 7.53
C PRO A 70 -3.34 18.37 7.25
N ASP A 71 -4.25 18.74 6.37
CA ASP A 71 -4.96 20.04 6.36
C ASP A 71 -5.69 20.33 7.71
N GLU A 72 -5.02 20.15 8.85
CA GLU A 72 -5.53 20.39 10.20
C GLU A 72 -5.42 21.86 10.63
N GLU A 73 -5.04 22.75 9.70
CA GLU A 73 -5.18 24.21 9.88
C GLU A 73 -6.61 24.71 9.58
N VAL A 74 -7.54 23.86 9.10
CA VAL A 74 -8.88 24.34 8.67
C VAL A 74 -9.98 24.18 9.73
N THR A 75 -9.77 23.56 10.90
CA THR A 75 -10.87 23.48 11.91
C THR A 75 -10.48 23.38 13.39
N ARG A 76 -9.37 24.00 13.82
CA ARG A 76 -9.29 24.46 15.21
C ARG A 76 -8.46 25.71 15.39
#